data_AF-A0A386RBV9-F1
#
_entry.id   AF-A0A386RBV9-F1
#
_cell.length_a   1.000
_cell.length_b   1.000
_cell.length_c   1.000
_cell.angle_alpha   90.00
_cell.angle_beta   90.00
_cell.angle_gamma   90.00
#
_symmetry.space_group_name_H-M   'P 1'
#
loop_
_entity.id
_entity.type
_entity.pdbx_description
1 polymer ?
#
loop_
_entity_poly.entity_id
_entity_poly.type
_entity_poly.pdbx_seq_one_letter_code
_entity_poly.pdbx_strand_id
1 'polypeptide(L)'
;MFDSKKLVKVVAVASMSLLGVSSVAQAASFTAPKLGVSEVAPTNPSIKKGDKIFVTVKDTKNQKVSVLNANGKKTNKKVSMGSTFTAKAVKKANGKKIVKINKSQWLNVKDVVKD
;
A
#
# COMPACT_ATOMS: atom_id res chain seq x y z
N MET A 1 -40.85 -23.90 23.15
CA MET A 1 -41.80 -23.99 22.02
C MET A 1 -42.62 -22.72 22.04
N PHE A 2 -42.53 -21.91 21.00
CA PHE A 2 -43.28 -20.65 20.88
C PHE A 2 -44.64 -21.00 20.26
N ASP A 3 -45.73 -20.79 20.99
CA ASP A 3 -47.08 -20.91 20.42
C ASP A 3 -47.85 -19.62 20.69
N SER A 4 -48.01 -18.87 19.60
CA SER A 4 -48.85 -17.69 19.50
C SER A 4 -50.30 -18.11 19.31
N LYS A 5 -51.25 -17.41 19.93
CA LYS A 5 -52.39 -16.82 19.20
C LYS A 5 -53.30 -15.96 20.08
N LYS A 6 -53.41 -14.71 19.61
CA LYS A 6 -54.58 -13.80 19.61
C LYS A 6 -55.03 -13.26 20.97
N LEU A 7 -55.08 -11.94 21.09
CA LEU A 7 -56.32 -11.15 21.14
C LEU A 7 -55.99 -9.66 20.89
N VAL A 8 -56.67 -9.07 19.91
CA VAL A 8 -56.55 -7.66 19.47
C VAL A 8 -57.83 -6.92 19.85
N LYS A 9 -57.71 -5.68 20.35
CA LYS A 9 -58.56 -4.49 20.10
C LYS A 9 -58.30 -3.43 21.19
N VAL A 10 -58.33 -2.11 21.02
CA VAL A 10 -58.16 -1.12 19.93
C VAL A 10 -58.36 0.26 20.60
N VAL A 11 -57.68 1.30 20.09
CA VAL A 11 -57.97 2.75 20.17
C VAL A 11 -57.76 3.50 21.50
N ALA A 12 -56.80 4.43 21.46
CA ALA A 12 -56.94 5.75 22.05
C ALA A 12 -56.64 6.81 20.97
N VAL A 13 -57.59 7.72 20.77
CA VAL A 13 -57.52 8.86 19.85
C VAL A 13 -56.57 9.90 20.44
N ALA A 14 -55.42 10.10 19.80
CA ALA A 14 -54.58 11.26 20.08
C ALA A 14 -55.10 12.43 19.23
N SER A 15 -55.71 13.40 19.91
CA SER A 15 -56.23 14.66 19.38
C SER A 15 -55.22 15.34 18.45
N MET A 16 -55.70 15.69 17.25
CA MET A 16 -55.00 16.51 16.27
C MET A 16 -54.89 17.95 16.80
N SER A 17 -53.86 18.22 17.59
CA SER A 17 -53.50 19.60 17.94
C SER A 17 -52.76 20.21 16.75
N LEU A 18 -53.50 20.85 15.83
CA LEU A 18 -52.92 21.83 14.92
C LEU A 18 -52.43 23.03 15.76
N LEU A 19 -51.15 23.05 16.11
CA LEU A 19 -50.48 24.27 16.54
C LEU A 19 -49.10 24.30 15.89
N GLY A 20 -49.01 25.15 14.86
CA GLY A 20 -47.78 25.39 14.14
C GLY A 20 -46.75 26.08 15.00
N VAL A 21 -45.48 25.77 14.73
CA VAL A 21 -44.39 26.73 14.85
C VAL A 21 -43.46 26.48 13.67
N SER A 22 -43.23 27.54 12.92
CA SER A 22 -42.24 27.66 11.86
C SER A 22 -40.86 27.21 12.33
N SER A 23 -40.26 26.26 11.63
CA SER A 23 -38.82 26.18 11.52
C SER A 23 -38.50 25.85 10.07
N VAL A 24 -38.00 26.86 9.34
CA VAL A 24 -37.30 26.63 8.07
C VAL A 24 -36.29 25.52 8.30
N ALA A 25 -36.45 24.41 7.59
CA ALA A 25 -35.44 23.37 7.56
C ALA A 25 -34.18 24.00 6.99
N GLN A 26 -33.25 24.36 7.87
CA GLN A 26 -31.97 24.92 7.48
C GLN A 26 -31.23 23.81 6.75
N ALA A 27 -31.14 23.93 5.43
CA ALA A 27 -30.39 23.01 4.59
C ALA A 27 -28.98 22.89 5.19
N ALA A 28 -28.66 21.71 5.72
CA ALA A 28 -27.30 21.41 6.16
C ALA A 28 -26.41 21.55 4.92
N SER A 29 -25.67 22.66 4.84
CA SER A 29 -24.68 22.87 3.81
C SER A 29 -23.60 21.80 4.02
N PHE A 30 -23.65 20.74 3.21
CA PHE A 30 -22.61 19.73 3.15
C PHE A 30 -21.32 20.42 2.74
N THR A 31 -20.45 20.66 3.71
CA THR A 31 -19.08 21.07 3.42
C THR A 31 -18.38 19.81 2.94
N ALA A 32 -18.15 19.69 1.63
CA ALA A 32 -17.43 18.56 1.07
C ALA A 32 -16.07 18.42 1.79
N PRO A 33 -15.71 17.23 2.30
CA PRO A 33 -14.41 17.01 2.90
C PRO A 33 -13.33 17.43 1.90
N LYS A 34 -12.42 18.30 2.32
CA LYS A 34 -11.29 18.71 1.49
C LYS A 34 -10.51 17.45 1.17
N LEU A 35 -10.30 17.17 -0.12
CA LEU A 35 -9.52 16.02 -0.58
C LEU A 35 -8.17 16.07 0.14
N GLY A 36 -7.83 14.98 0.84
CA GLY A 36 -6.61 14.86 1.63
C GLY A 36 -5.39 15.23 0.79
N VAL A 37 -4.37 15.76 1.46
CA VAL A 37 -3.09 16.13 0.83
C VAL A 37 -2.58 14.98 -0.04
N SER A 38 -2.15 15.32 -1.27
CA SER A 38 -1.57 14.37 -2.20
C SER A 38 -0.47 13.59 -1.49
N GLU A 39 -0.68 12.28 -1.29
CA GLU A 39 0.31 11.41 -0.67
C GLU A 39 1.55 11.43 -1.56
N VAL A 40 2.65 12.00 -1.04
CA VAL A 40 3.94 11.97 -1.73
C VAL A 40 4.34 10.51 -1.81
N ALA A 41 4.26 9.93 -3.01
CA ALA A 41 4.69 8.56 -3.22
C ALA A 41 6.11 8.41 -2.66
N PRO A 42 6.37 7.42 -1.78
CA PRO A 42 7.67 7.27 -1.16
C PRO A 42 8.73 7.11 -2.25
N THR A 43 9.56 8.14 -2.42
CA THR A 43 10.70 8.07 -3.33
C THR A 43 11.70 7.11 -2.69
N ASN A 44 11.82 5.91 -3.24
CA ASN A 44 12.75 4.88 -2.76
C ASN A 44 14.14 5.52 -2.58
N PRO A 45 14.69 5.58 -1.35
CA PRO A 45 15.93 6.30 -1.08
C PRO A 45 17.05 5.78 -2.00
N SER A 46 17.83 6.69 -2.58
CA SER A 46 18.90 6.29 -3.49
C SER A 46 19.95 5.47 -2.76
N ILE A 47 19.97 4.16 -2.99
CA ILE A 47 20.98 3.23 -2.47
C ILE A 47 22.40 3.71 -2.80
N LYS A 48 23.27 3.74 -1.79
CA LYS A 48 24.69 4.10 -1.83
C LYS A 48 25.55 2.93 -1.33
N LYS A 49 26.87 3.02 -1.53
CA LYS A 49 27.83 2.06 -0.96
C LYS A 49 27.75 2.13 0.57
N GLY A 50 27.75 0.98 1.23
CA GLY A 50 27.65 0.84 2.68
C GLY A 50 26.22 0.65 3.20
N ASP A 51 25.20 1.00 2.40
CA ASP A 51 23.81 0.78 2.82
C ASP A 51 23.51 -0.72 2.99
N LYS A 52 22.77 -1.05 4.06
CA LYS A 52 22.07 -2.33 4.13
C LYS A 52 20.87 -2.28 3.21
N ILE A 53 20.69 -3.36 2.46
CA ILE A 53 19.64 -3.48 1.47
C ILE A 53 18.95 -4.84 1.61
N PHE A 54 17.65 -4.83 1.40
CA PHE A 54 16.78 -5.99 1.48
C PHE A 54 16.21 -6.32 0.10
N VAL A 55 16.25 -7.59 -0.29
CA VAL A 55 15.71 -8.05 -1.57
C VAL A 55 14.19 -8.13 -1.51
N THR A 56 13.54 -7.38 -2.39
CA THR A 56 12.08 -7.34 -2.54
C THR A 56 11.66 -7.91 -3.88
N VAL A 57 10.56 -8.65 -3.90
CA VAL A 57 9.98 -9.18 -5.13
C VAL A 57 8.53 -8.77 -5.23
N LYS A 58 8.13 -8.27 -6.41
CA LYS A 58 6.73 -7.91 -6.69
C LYS A 58 5.88 -9.13 -7.06
N ASP A 59 6.50 -10.14 -7.64
CA ASP A 59 5.86 -11.42 -7.98
C ASP A 59 5.84 -12.36 -6.76
N THR A 60 4.65 -12.58 -6.21
CA THR A 60 4.42 -13.44 -5.04
C THR A 60 4.54 -14.93 -5.36
N LYS A 61 4.43 -15.33 -6.64
CA LYS A 61 4.55 -16.74 -7.07
C LYS A 61 6.02 -17.14 -7.22
N ASN A 62 6.86 -16.21 -7.67
CA ASN A 62 8.30 -16.42 -7.83
C ASN A 62 9.08 -15.44 -6.95
N GLN A 63 9.25 -15.79 -5.68
CA GLN A 63 9.96 -14.99 -4.67
C GLN A 63 11.49 -14.97 -4.86
N LYS A 64 11.97 -14.84 -6.10
CA LYS A 64 13.40 -14.84 -6.46
C LYS A 64 13.72 -13.77 -7.49
N VAL A 65 14.84 -13.07 -7.30
CA VAL A 65 15.38 -12.08 -8.24
C VAL A 65 16.56 -12.65 -9.01
N SER A 66 16.71 -12.27 -10.28
CA SER A 66 17.88 -12.66 -11.07
C SER A 66 19.13 -11.90 -10.64
N VAL A 67 20.22 -12.63 -10.40
CA VAL A 67 21.54 -12.00 -10.24
C VAL A 67 22.02 -11.51 -11.59
N LEU A 68 22.55 -10.29 -11.61
CA LEU A 68 23.16 -9.64 -12.76
C LEU A 68 24.69 -9.73 -12.68
N ASN A 69 25.33 -9.65 -13.84
CA ASN A 69 26.76 -9.40 -13.93
C ASN A 69 27.07 -7.88 -13.90
N ALA A 70 28.36 -7.52 -13.98
CA ALA A 70 28.79 -6.13 -13.95
C ALA A 70 28.28 -5.28 -15.13
N ASN A 71 27.78 -5.90 -16.19
CA ASN A 71 27.22 -5.23 -17.37
C ASN A 71 25.68 -5.17 -17.30
N GLY A 72 25.06 -5.60 -16.21
CA GLY A 72 23.61 -5.61 -16.05
C GLY A 72 22.88 -6.71 -16.83
N LYS A 73 23.60 -7.72 -17.35
CA LYS A 73 22.98 -8.91 -17.96
C LYS A 73 22.63 -9.94 -16.89
N LYS A 74 21.49 -10.61 -17.04
CA LYS A 74 21.06 -11.69 -16.15
C LYS A 74 22.05 -12.86 -16.22
N THR A 75 22.25 -13.51 -15.09
CA THR A 75 23.00 -14.75 -14.93
C THR A 75 22.04 -15.89 -14.60
N ASN A 76 22.54 -17.13 -14.57
CA ASN A 76 21.76 -18.29 -14.15
C ASN A 76 21.53 -18.34 -12.62
N LYS A 77 22.12 -17.42 -11.85
CA LYS A 77 21.96 -17.35 -10.40
C LYS A 77 20.76 -16.50 -10.03
N LYS A 78 20.10 -16.87 -8.93
CA LYS A 78 18.97 -16.14 -8.34
C LYS A 78 19.20 -15.93 -6.85
N VAL A 79 18.56 -14.91 -6.29
CA VAL A 79 18.55 -14.61 -4.85
C VAL A 79 17.12 -14.61 -4.37
N SER A 80 16.87 -15.17 -3.18
CA SER A 80 15.52 -15.21 -2.60
C SER A 80 15.13 -13.83 -2.04
N MET A 81 13.83 -13.51 -2.12
CA MET A 81 13.22 -12.45 -1.33
C MET A 81 13.57 -12.67 0.16
N GLY A 82 13.71 -11.59 0.94
CA GLY A 82 14.11 -11.75 2.35
C GLY A 82 15.60 -11.59 2.61
N SER A 83 16.43 -11.72 1.57
CA SER A 83 17.88 -11.68 1.74
C SER A 83 18.37 -10.26 1.99
N THR A 84 19.21 -10.08 3.00
CA THR A 84 19.85 -8.80 3.31
C THR A 84 21.31 -8.80 2.87
N PHE A 85 21.76 -7.69 2.28
CA PHE A 85 23.15 -7.49 1.87
C PHE A 85 23.63 -6.09 2.23
N THR A 86 24.95 -5.92 2.31
CA THR A 86 25.57 -4.60 2.32
C THR A 86 25.98 -4.22 0.90
N ALA A 87 25.53 -3.06 0.43
CA ALA A 87 25.86 -2.54 -0.89
C ALA A 87 27.37 -2.26 -0.98
N LYS A 88 28.09 -3.03 -1.82
CA LYS A 88 29.54 -2.86 -2.01
C LYS A 88 29.90 -1.78 -3.03
N ALA A 89 29.01 -1.54 -4.00
CA ALA A 89 29.14 -0.51 -5.04
C ALA A 89 27.80 -0.30 -5.74
N VAL A 90 27.59 0.87 -6.35
CA VAL A 90 26.40 1.18 -7.14
C VAL A 90 26.85 1.85 -8.43
N LYS A 91 26.28 1.45 -9.57
CA LYS A 91 26.58 2.07 -10.88
C LYS A 91 25.42 1.95 -11.85
N LYS A 92 25.52 2.62 -13.00
CA LYS A 92 24.61 2.44 -14.14
C LYS A 92 25.24 1.47 -15.15
N ALA A 93 24.48 0.48 -15.60
CA ALA A 93 24.88 -0.47 -16.64
C ALA A 93 23.66 -0.76 -17.53
N ASN A 94 23.81 -0.72 -18.84
CA ASN A 94 22.71 -0.90 -19.82
C ASN A 94 21.48 -0.04 -19.49
N GLY A 95 21.69 1.23 -19.13
CA GLY A 95 20.61 2.15 -18.75
C GLY A 95 19.98 1.92 -17.38
N LYS A 96 20.36 0.85 -16.65
CA LYS A 96 19.77 0.46 -15.35
C LYS A 96 20.74 0.72 -14.21
N LYS A 97 20.23 1.18 -13.07
CA LYS A 97 21.03 1.31 -11.84
C LYS A 97 21.11 -0.06 -11.16
N ILE A 98 22.33 -0.51 -10.89
CA ILE A 98 22.62 -1.81 -10.28
C ILE A 98 23.49 -1.64 -9.05
N VAL A 99 23.29 -2.52 -8.06
CA VAL A 99 24.03 -2.57 -6.81
C VAL A 99 24.81 -3.87 -6.70
N LYS A 100 26.07 -3.78 -6.27
CA LYS A 100 26.95 -4.92 -6.06
C LYS A 100 26.72 -5.48 -4.67
N ILE A 101 26.35 -6.76 -4.59
CA ILE A 101 26.16 -7.48 -3.31
C ILE A 101 27.35 -8.39 -2.98
N ASN A 102 28.07 -8.87 -4.00
CA ASN A 102 29.27 -9.69 -3.81
C ASN A 102 30.26 -9.53 -4.98
N LYS A 103 31.41 -10.24 -4.97
CA LYS A 103 32.53 -10.10 -5.93
C LYS A 103 32.10 -9.84 -7.39
N SER A 104 31.24 -10.69 -7.94
CA SER A 104 30.75 -10.56 -9.33
C SER A 104 29.22 -10.53 -9.43
N GLN A 105 28.54 -10.39 -8.30
CA GLN A 105 27.07 -10.47 -8.22
C GLN A 105 26.48 -9.09 -8.01
N TRP A 106 25.55 -8.74 -8.90
CA TRP A 106 24.84 -7.49 -8.90
C TRP A 106 23.34 -7.73 -8.86
N LEU A 107 22.59 -6.77 -8.33
CA LEU A 107 21.13 -6.74 -8.37
C LEU A 107 20.66 -5.44 -9.00
N ASN A 108 19.46 -5.45 -9.56
CA ASN A 108 18.80 -4.22 -9.99
C ASN A 108 18.33 -3.47 -8.75
N VAL A 109 18.56 -2.15 -8.70
CA VAL A 109 18.12 -1.31 -7.57
C VAL A 109 16.59 -1.32 -7.42
N LYS A 110 15.83 -1.66 -8.47
CA LYS A 110 14.36 -1.81 -8.38
C LYS A 110 13.90 -3.05 -7.60
N ASP A 111 14.79 -4.02 -7.44
CA ASP A 111 14.50 -5.31 -6.80
C ASP A 111 15.02 -5.35 -5.35
N VAL A 112 15.44 -4.20 -4.84
CA VAL A 112 15.94 -4.03 -3.48
C VAL A 112 15.42 -2.72 -2.89
N VAL A 113 15.28 -2.70 -1.57
CA VAL A 113 15.03 -1.48 -0.79
C VAL A 113 16.15 -1.31 0.22
N LYS A 114 16.33 -0.08 0.70
CA LYS A 114 17.21 0.17 1.83
C LYS A 114 16.53 -0.37 3.10
N ASP A 115 17.28 -1.11 3.91
CA ASP A 115 16.90 -1.52 5.26
C ASP A 115 17.00 -0.33 6.22
#